data_AF-A0A927VLR4-F1
#
_entry.id   AF-A0A927VLR4-F1
#
_cell.length_a   1.000
_cell.length_b   1.000
_cell.length_c   1.000
_cell.angle_alpha   90.00
_cell.angle_beta   90.00
_cell.angle_gamma   90.00
#
_symmetry.space_group_name_H-M   'P 1'
#
loop_
_entity.id
_entity.type
_entity.pdbx_description
1 polymer ?
#
loop_
_entity_poly.entity_id
_entity_poly.type
_entity_poly.pdbx_seq_one_letter_code
_entity_poly.pdbx_strand_id
1 'polypeptide(L)'
;MDRKYNLNELALMTGFTTRTLRNYLTQGLLNGEKENGAWMFTAKELDRFFSEPFVKEGLRIKRNSVVFDFLAERTKTAGRTCVILDIPGSVEKENDISAFFCGQMRNASDTVFTFESDKGVSRVILSGAADQVEKILKAYYSR
;
A
#
# COMPACT_ATOMS: atom_id res chain seq x y z
N MET A 1 7.75 19.52 2.87
CA MET A 1 6.69 19.17 3.84
C MET A 1 6.54 17.66 3.79
N ASP A 2 6.61 17.00 4.94
CA ASP A 2 6.39 15.56 5.00
C ASP A 2 4.92 15.26 4.69
N ARG A 3 4.69 14.30 3.79
CA ARG A 3 3.35 13.89 3.42
C ARG A 3 2.63 13.29 4.62
N LYS A 4 1.37 13.67 4.80
CA LYS A 4 0.44 12.98 5.71
C LYS A 4 -0.42 12.00 4.91
N TYR A 5 -0.66 10.83 5.50
CA TYR A 5 -1.50 9.79 4.93
C TYR A 5 -2.83 9.75 5.67
N ASN A 6 -3.94 9.57 4.96
CA ASN A 6 -5.22 9.33 5.62
C ASN A 6 -5.43 7.82 5.90
N LEU A 7 -6.45 7.49 6.69
CA LEU A 7 -6.76 6.11 7.07
C LEU A 7 -7.01 5.17 5.87
N ASN A 8 -7.60 5.68 4.78
CA ASN A 8 -7.89 4.87 3.60
C ASN A 8 -6.62 4.59 2.79
N GLU A 9 -5.74 5.59 2.64
CA GLU A 9 -4.42 5.39 2.01
C GLU A 9 -3.58 4.39 2.81
N LEU A 10 -3.59 4.49 4.14
CA LEU A 10 -2.88 3.54 4.99
C LEU A 10 -3.45 2.13 4.85
N ALA A 11 -4.77 1.98 4.77
CA ALA A 11 -5.41 0.69 4.52
C ALA A 11 -5.01 0.09 3.17
N LEU A 12 -4.97 0.92 2.11
CA LEU A 12 -4.54 0.51 0.78
C LEU A 12 -3.07 0.05 0.77
N MET A 13 -2.15 0.82 1.34
CA MET A 13 -0.72 0.48 1.32
C MET A 13 -0.40 -0.78 2.12
N THR A 14 -1.02 -0.93 3.29
CA THR A 14 -0.69 -2.00 4.25
C THR A 14 -1.46 -3.30 4.03
N GLY A 15 -2.58 -3.25 3.32
CA GLY A 15 -3.54 -4.35 3.23
C GLY A 15 -4.30 -4.62 4.54
N PHE A 16 -4.15 -3.78 5.57
CA PHE A 16 -5.00 -3.83 6.75
C PHE A 16 -6.35 -3.19 6.46
N THR A 17 -7.40 -3.71 7.11
CA THR A 17 -8.71 -3.07 7.04
C THR A 17 -8.70 -1.76 7.83
N THR A 18 -9.52 -0.80 7.42
CA THR A 18 -9.74 0.44 8.20
C THR A 18 -10.21 0.15 9.63
N ARG A 19 -10.96 -0.94 9.83
CA ARG A 19 -11.34 -1.44 11.16
C ARG A 19 -10.13 -1.85 11.99
N THR A 20 -9.20 -2.60 11.42
CA THR A 20 -7.94 -3.00 12.08
C THR A 20 -7.11 -1.78 12.46
N LEU A 21 -6.95 -0.82 11.55
CA LEU A 21 -6.20 0.41 11.81
C LEU A 21 -6.84 1.27 12.89
N ARG A 22 -8.19 1.34 12.95
CA ARG A 22 -8.91 1.99 14.04
C ARG A 22 -8.71 1.30 15.38
N ASN A 23 -8.62 -0.02 15.41
CA ASN A 23 -8.30 -0.74 16.64
C ASN A 23 -6.88 -0.40 17.12
N TYR A 24 -5.92 -0.28 16.21
CA TYR A 24 -4.56 0.15 16.57
C TYR A 24 -4.50 1.58 17.09
N LEU A 25 -5.32 2.50 16.55
CA LEU A 25 -5.51 3.84 17.12
C LEU A 25 -6.00 3.76 18.58
N THR A 26 -7.08 3.00 18.83
CA THR A 26 -7.66 2.86 20.17
C THR A 26 -6.68 2.22 21.17
N GLN A 27 -5.79 1.34 20.69
CA GLN A 27 -4.77 0.68 21.51
C GLN A 27 -3.49 1.52 21.70
N GLY A 28 -3.39 2.69 21.07
CA GLY A 28 -2.19 3.54 21.11
C GLY A 28 -0.99 3.00 20.30
N LEU A 29 -1.20 1.93 19.52
CA LEU A 29 -0.19 1.35 18.63
C LEU A 29 0.03 2.20 17.38
N LEU A 30 -1.05 2.76 16.84
CA LEU A 30 -1.00 3.73 15.75
C LEU A 30 -1.33 5.12 16.33
N ASN A 31 -0.51 6.10 16.02
CA ASN A 31 -0.71 7.49 16.46
C ASN A 31 -0.86 8.39 15.24
N GLY A 32 -1.79 9.34 15.32
CA GLY A 32 -2.01 10.34 14.29
C GLY A 32 -2.82 11.51 14.86
N GLU A 33 -3.14 12.48 14.02
CA GLU A 33 -3.90 13.67 14.39
C GLU A 33 -5.19 13.75 13.58
N LYS A 34 -6.25 14.35 14.15
CA LYS A 34 -7.45 14.65 13.38
C LYS A 34 -7.33 16.03 12.74
N GLU A 35 -7.39 16.08 11.42
CA GLU A 35 -7.46 17.31 10.64
C GLU A 35 -8.76 17.30 9.83
N ASN A 36 -9.57 18.36 9.95
CA ASN A 36 -10.87 18.48 9.25
C ASN A 36 -11.76 17.23 9.40
N GLY A 37 -11.73 16.58 10.57
CA GLY A 37 -12.52 15.39 10.86
C GLY A 37 -11.95 14.06 10.35
N ALA A 38 -10.82 14.06 9.64
CA ALA A 38 -10.13 12.87 9.17
C ALA A 38 -8.86 12.59 9.98
N TRP A 39 -8.55 11.32 10.24
CA TRP A 39 -7.26 10.93 10.81
C TRP A 39 -6.17 11.06 9.75
N MET A 40 -5.09 11.76 10.12
CA MET A 40 -3.91 12.01 9.31
C MET A 40 -2.67 11.50 10.05
N PHE A 41 -1.81 10.82 9.33
CA PHE A 41 -0.62 10.13 9.86
C PHE A 41 0.64 10.66 9.19
N THR A 42 1.60 11.11 9.98
CA THR A 42 2.91 11.54 9.47
C THR A 42 3.80 10.34 9.14
N ALA A 43 4.78 10.53 8.25
CA ALA A 43 5.78 9.49 7.94
C ALA A 43 6.48 8.98 9.22
N LYS A 44 6.89 9.88 10.11
CA LYS A 44 7.54 9.54 11.38
C LYS A 44 6.68 8.65 12.29
N GLU A 45 5.38 8.90 12.37
CA GLU A 45 4.46 8.07 13.16
C GLU A 45 4.27 6.69 12.52
N LEU A 46 4.19 6.64 11.19
CA LEU A 46 4.10 5.39 10.44
C LEU A 46 5.38 4.56 10.56
N ASP A 47 6.56 5.17 10.52
CA ASP A 47 7.83 4.48 10.71
C ASP A 47 7.88 3.79 12.08
N ARG A 48 7.43 4.49 13.13
CA ARG A 48 7.32 3.91 14.46
C ARG A 48 6.34 2.73 14.45
N PHE A 49 5.14 2.92 13.90
CA PHE A 49 4.12 1.87 13.82
C PHE A 49 4.62 0.63 13.05
N PHE A 50 5.30 0.82 11.92
CA PHE A 50 5.84 -0.27 11.10
C PHE A 50 7.07 -0.95 11.70
N SER A 51 7.77 -0.27 12.61
CA SER A 51 8.89 -0.85 13.36
C SER A 51 8.45 -1.85 14.45
N GLU A 52 7.18 -1.80 14.88
CA GLU A 52 6.65 -2.73 15.88
C GLU A 52 6.66 -4.18 15.35
N PRO A 53 7.28 -5.14 16.06
CA PRO A 53 7.49 -6.50 15.53
C PRO A 53 6.21 -7.19 15.04
N PHE A 54 5.13 -7.09 15.81
CA PHE A 54 3.84 -7.67 15.43
C PHE A 54 3.23 -7.02 14.18
N VAL A 55 3.38 -5.70 14.05
CA VAL A 55 2.89 -4.95 12.87
C VAL A 55 3.69 -5.34 11.64
N LYS A 56 5.03 -5.37 11.76
CA LYS A 56 5.95 -5.77 10.69
C LYS A 56 5.63 -7.17 10.16
N GLU A 57 5.37 -8.12 11.05
CA GLU A 57 4.94 -9.47 10.69
C GLU A 57 3.57 -9.46 9.99
N GLY A 58 2.60 -8.69 10.50
CA GLY A 58 1.30 -8.52 9.86
C GLY A 58 1.40 -7.95 8.44
N LEU A 59 2.23 -6.93 8.23
CA LEU A 59 2.49 -6.33 6.93
C LEU A 59 3.11 -7.34 5.96
N ARG A 60 4.12 -8.10 6.42
CA ARG A 60 4.75 -9.14 5.62
C ARG A 60 3.75 -10.20 5.17
N ILE A 61 2.89 -10.66 6.09
CA ILE A 61 1.84 -11.64 5.79
C ILE A 61 0.86 -11.09 4.75
N LYS A 62 0.37 -9.86 4.95
CA LYS A 62 -0.59 -9.22 4.03
C LYS A 62 -0.04 -9.01 2.64
N ARG A 63 1.20 -8.55 2.54
CA ARG A 63 1.87 -8.40 1.25
C ARG A 63 2.07 -9.75 0.55
N ASN A 64 2.58 -10.74 1.28
CA ASN A 64 2.86 -12.05 0.69
C ASN A 64 1.59 -12.77 0.25
N SER A 65 0.47 -12.56 0.96
CA SER A 65 -0.81 -13.17 0.56
C SER A 65 -1.24 -12.72 -0.83
N VAL A 66 -1.01 -11.47 -1.24
CA VAL A 66 -1.34 -10.99 -2.60
C VAL A 66 -0.70 -11.86 -3.69
N VAL A 67 0.57 -12.24 -3.49
CA VAL A 67 1.32 -13.08 -4.43
C VAL A 67 0.86 -14.54 -4.33
N PHE A 68 0.70 -15.06 -3.11
CA PHE A 68 0.29 -16.44 -2.92
C PHE A 68 -1.13 -16.71 -3.38
N ASP A 69 -2.07 -15.79 -3.14
CA ASP A 69 -3.45 -15.87 -3.61
C ASP A 69 -3.50 -15.91 -5.15
N PHE A 70 -2.66 -15.09 -5.79
CA PHE A 70 -2.55 -15.11 -7.25
C PHE A 70 -2.06 -16.45 -7.79
N LEU A 71 -1.03 -17.05 -7.16
CA LEU A 71 -0.44 -18.34 -7.55
C LEU A 71 -1.35 -19.53 -7.22
N ALA A 72 -2.11 -19.46 -6.13
CA ALA A 72 -2.99 -20.53 -5.67
C ALA A 72 -4.20 -20.72 -6.59
N GLU A 73 -4.73 -19.63 -7.14
CA GLU A 73 -5.82 -19.68 -8.11
C GLU A 73 -5.29 -20.13 -9.48
N ARG A 74 -5.53 -21.40 -9.83
CA ARG A 74 -5.04 -21.98 -11.11
C ARG A 74 -6.01 -21.82 -12.28
N THR A 75 -7.29 -21.64 -11.98
CA THR A 75 -8.34 -21.40 -12.96
C THR A 75 -8.68 -19.93 -12.97
N LYS A 76 -8.43 -19.25 -14.10
CA LYS A 76 -8.80 -17.84 -14.28
C LYS A 76 -9.83 -17.78 -15.40
N THR A 77 -10.95 -17.11 -15.17
CA THR A 77 -12.00 -16.91 -16.19
C THR A 77 -11.73 -15.70 -17.09
N ALA A 78 -10.74 -14.88 -16.74
CA ALA A 78 -10.28 -13.71 -17.49
C ALA A 78 -8.76 -13.53 -17.33
N GLY A 79 -8.17 -12.65 -18.15
CA GLY A 79 -6.76 -12.28 -18.03
C GLY A 79 -6.46 -11.61 -16.69
N ARG A 80 -5.50 -12.15 -15.95
CA ARG A 80 -5.11 -11.66 -14.62
C ARG A 80 -3.60 -11.48 -14.56
N THR A 81 -3.15 -10.48 -13.82
CA THR A 81 -1.74 -10.12 -13.74
C THR A 81 -1.35 -9.80 -12.30
N CYS A 82 -0.19 -10.29 -11.87
CA CYS A 82 0.45 -9.94 -10.61
C CYS A 82 1.87 -9.45 -10.89
N VAL A 83 2.21 -8.27 -10.36
CA VAL A 83 3.47 -7.57 -10.62
C VAL A 83 4.07 -7.18 -9.29
N ILE A 84 5.38 -7.40 -9.18
CA ILE A 84 6.22 -6.91 -8.08
C ILE A 84 7.22 -5.95 -8.71
N LEU A 85 7.21 -4.70 -8.28
CA LEU A 85 8.16 -3.67 -8.69
C LEU A 85 9.03 -3.28 -7.50
N ASP A 86 10.34 -3.40 -7.66
CA ASP A 86 11.33 -2.82 -6.73
C ASP A 86 11.92 -1.58 -7.38
N ILE A 87 11.72 -0.42 -6.75
CA ILE A 87 12.07 0.88 -7.30
C ILE A 87 13.04 1.56 -6.34
N PRO A 88 14.34 1.69 -6.69
CA PRO A 88 15.30 2.41 -5.88
C PRO A 88 15.02 3.92 -5.93
N GLY A 89 15.20 4.61 -4.80
CA GLY A 89 14.86 6.03 -4.71
C GLY A 89 15.20 6.72 -3.39
N SER A 90 15.07 8.04 -3.42
CA SER A 90 15.02 8.89 -2.23
C SER A 90 13.64 8.83 -1.55
N VAL A 91 13.53 9.38 -0.34
CA VAL A 91 12.25 9.56 0.37
C VAL A 91 11.25 10.39 -0.44
N GLU A 92 11.72 11.36 -1.22
CA GLU A 92 10.86 12.15 -2.12
C GLU A 92 10.25 11.25 -3.21
N LYS A 93 11.05 10.34 -3.77
CA LYS A 93 10.58 9.37 -4.75
C LYS A 93 9.61 8.37 -4.13
N GLU A 94 9.87 7.91 -2.91
CA GLU A 94 8.96 7.07 -2.13
C GLU A 94 7.57 7.73 -1.98
N ASN A 95 7.55 9.00 -1.60
CA ASN A 95 6.33 9.79 -1.44
C ASN A 95 5.56 9.95 -2.77
N ASP A 96 6.26 10.18 -3.88
CA ASP A 96 5.63 10.25 -5.21
C ASP A 96 5.04 8.90 -5.64
N ILE A 97 5.80 7.81 -5.46
CA ILE A 97 5.36 6.45 -5.78
C ILE A 97 4.08 6.12 -5.03
N SER A 98 4.08 6.24 -3.69
CA SER A 98 2.92 5.91 -2.88
C SER A 98 1.73 6.83 -3.19
N ALA A 99 1.96 8.10 -3.56
CA ALA A 99 0.90 9.04 -3.92
C ALA A 99 0.23 8.63 -5.22
N PHE A 100 1.03 8.28 -6.22
CA PHE A 100 0.55 7.83 -7.50
C PHE A 100 -0.32 6.58 -7.37
N PHE A 101 0.22 5.51 -6.77
CA PHE A 101 -0.48 4.24 -6.73
C PHE A 101 -1.74 4.31 -5.87
N CYS A 102 -1.72 4.97 -4.70
CA CYS A 102 -2.94 5.25 -3.93
C CYS A 102 -3.97 6.03 -4.76
N GLY A 103 -3.51 7.00 -5.56
CA GLY A 103 -4.37 7.76 -6.46
C GLY A 103 -5.02 6.90 -7.56
N GLN A 104 -4.29 5.94 -8.12
CA GLN A 104 -4.78 5.00 -9.13
C GLN A 104 -5.84 4.04 -8.56
N MET A 105 -5.69 3.62 -7.31
CA MET A 105 -6.62 2.67 -6.67
C MET A 105 -8.06 3.19 -6.58
N ARG A 106 -8.27 4.50 -6.65
CA ARG A 106 -9.63 5.09 -6.71
C ARG A 106 -10.43 4.63 -7.94
N ASN A 107 -9.74 4.30 -9.03
CA ASN A 107 -10.36 3.93 -10.31
C ASN A 107 -10.10 2.47 -10.70
N ALA A 108 -9.44 1.68 -9.83
CA ALA A 108 -9.03 0.31 -10.11
C ALA A 108 -9.76 -0.66 -9.17
N SER A 109 -11.04 -0.91 -9.47
CA SER A 109 -11.93 -1.69 -8.61
C SER A 109 -11.60 -3.19 -8.52
N ASP A 110 -10.85 -3.72 -9.49
CA ASP A 110 -10.38 -5.11 -9.52
C ASP A 110 -8.85 -5.18 -9.50
N THR A 111 -8.25 -4.37 -8.65
CA THR A 111 -6.80 -4.37 -8.39
C THR A 111 -6.54 -4.26 -6.90
N VAL A 112 -5.71 -5.17 -6.40
CA VAL A 112 -5.12 -5.10 -5.07
C VAL A 112 -3.75 -4.45 -5.19
N PHE A 113 -3.45 -3.56 -4.26
CA PHE A 113 -2.19 -2.84 -4.15
C PHE A 113 -1.61 -3.04 -2.75
N THR A 114 -0.29 -3.19 -2.65
CA THR A 114 0.46 -3.02 -1.39
C THR A 114 1.74 -2.25 -1.65
N PHE A 115 2.22 -1.56 -0.62
CA PHE A 115 3.41 -0.74 -0.68
C PHE A 115 4.25 -0.91 0.58
N GLU A 116 5.55 -1.05 0.40
CA GLU A 116 6.56 -1.00 1.45
C GLU A 116 7.74 -0.18 0.96
N SER A 117 8.38 0.55 1.86
CA SER A 117 9.70 1.12 1.62
C SER A 117 10.65 0.63 2.70
N ASP A 118 11.81 0.13 2.29
CA ASP A 118 12.90 -0.22 3.20
C ASP A 118 14.23 0.13 2.56
N LYS A 119 15.13 0.77 3.33
CA LYS A 119 16.52 1.06 2.94
C LYS A 119 16.72 1.65 1.53
N GLY A 120 15.85 2.58 1.12
CA GLY A 120 15.96 3.27 -0.17
C GLY A 120 15.42 2.47 -1.36
N VAL A 121 14.65 1.41 -1.11
CA VAL A 121 13.90 0.66 -2.13
C VAL A 121 12.43 0.65 -1.77
N SER A 122 11.60 1.15 -2.68
CA SER A 122 10.15 1.04 -2.60
C SER A 122 9.67 -0.19 -3.37
N ARG A 123 8.98 -1.10 -2.69
CA ARG A 123 8.32 -2.25 -3.29
C ARG A 123 6.83 -1.97 -3.47
N VAL A 124 6.36 -2.11 -4.70
CA VAL A 124 4.94 -2.09 -5.06
C VAL A 124 4.52 -3.49 -5.50
N ILE A 125 3.41 -4.00 -4.98
CA ILE A 125 2.76 -5.19 -5.51
C ILE A 125 1.38 -4.82 -6.02
N LEU A 126 1.10 -5.19 -7.27
CA LEU A 126 -0.22 -5.08 -7.90
C LEU A 126 -0.71 -6.47 -8.28
N SER A 127 -1.97 -6.79 -8.01
CA SER A 127 -2.60 -8.03 -8.48
C SER A 127 -4.05 -7.77 -8.87
N GLY A 128 -4.43 -8.10 -10.10
CA GLY A 128 -5.72 -7.64 -10.62
C GLY A 128 -6.03 -8.10 -12.04
N ALA A 129 -7.07 -7.50 -12.62
CA ALA A 129 -7.39 -7.61 -14.03
C ALA A 129 -6.21 -7.12 -14.87
N ALA A 130 -5.84 -7.89 -15.89
CA ALA A 130 -4.61 -7.64 -16.66
C ALA A 130 -4.59 -6.25 -17.30
N ASP A 131 -5.73 -5.82 -17.87
CA ASP A 131 -5.91 -4.52 -18.51
C ASP A 131 -5.81 -3.35 -17.51
N GLN A 132 -6.37 -3.51 -16.30
CA GLN A 132 -6.26 -2.50 -15.24
C GLN A 132 -4.82 -2.36 -14.74
N VAL A 133 -4.14 -3.48 -14.45
CA VAL A 133 -2.74 -3.46 -14.00
C VAL A 133 -1.85 -2.88 -15.09
N GLU A 134 -2.03 -3.27 -16.35
CA GLU A 134 -1.27 -2.72 -17.49
C GLU A 134 -1.49 -1.20 -17.64
N LYS A 135 -2.74 -0.73 -17.54
CA LYS A 135 -3.07 0.70 -17.60
C LYS A 135 -2.36 1.49 -16.50
N ILE A 136 -2.35 0.97 -15.28
CA ILE A 136 -1.67 1.58 -14.14
C ILE A 136 -0.15 1.66 -14.40
N LEU A 137 0.46 0.57 -14.88
CA LEU A 137 1.89 0.54 -15.17
C LEU A 137 2.28 1.49 -16.30
N LYS A 138 1.51 1.52 -17.40
CA LYS A 138 1.74 2.48 -18.49
C LYS A 138 1.65 3.91 -17.98
N ALA A 139 0.64 4.22 -17.16
CA ALA A 139 0.49 5.53 -16.54
C ALA A 139 1.65 5.84 -15.57
N TYR A 140 2.28 4.85 -14.94
CA TYR A 140 3.42 5.06 -14.05
C TYR A 140 4.70 5.44 -14.80
N TYR A 141 4.99 4.75 -15.90
CA TYR A 141 6.23 4.94 -16.66
C TYR A 141 6.17 6.05 -17.72
N SER A 142 4.99 6.61 -17.99
CA SER A 142 4.81 7.70 -18.96
C SER A 142 4.79 9.10 -18.30
N ARG A 143 5.19 9.19 -17.03
CA ARG A 143 5.14 10.42 -16.21
C ARG A 143 6.39 11.26 -16.37
#